data_AF-A0A661MAP5-F1
#
_entry.id   AF-A0A661MAP5-F1
#
_cell.length_a   1.000
_cell.length_b   1.000
_cell.length_c   1.000
_cell.angle_alpha   90.00
_cell.angle_beta   90.00
_cell.angle_gamma   90.00
#
_symmetry.space_group_name_H-M   'P 1'
#
loop_
_entity.id
_entity.type
_entity.pdbx_description
1 polymer ?
#
loop_
_entity_poly.entity_id
_entity_poly.type
_entity_poly.pdbx_seq_one_letter_code
_entity_poly.pdbx_strand_id
1 'polypeptide(L)'
;MFGALVTVWYTWRIQATLGRLIDRNFAALEIARGLELALVNQKGFVSYYFMDGDERWLKKLGKHRRVFEQKIEAARSLEKNTALARLVDEIEAQYASYVHLKDRIIRLYRAGEKTEGRRLHEQVRPYFFKILLLCRAYT
;
A
#
# COMPACT_ATOMS: atom_id res chain seq x y z
N MET A 1 -11.46 -51.41 -10.98
CA MET A 1 -12.09 -50.49 -9.99
C MET A 1 -11.09 -49.65 -9.19
N PHE A 2 -9.84 -50.08 -8.95
CA PHE A 2 -8.82 -49.26 -8.26
C PHE A 2 -8.41 -47.98 -9.01
N GLY A 3 -8.40 -47.98 -10.35
CA GLY A 3 -8.07 -46.78 -11.14
C GLY A 3 -9.04 -45.61 -10.94
N ALA A 4 -10.35 -45.88 -10.87
CA ALA A 4 -11.37 -44.85 -10.64
C ALA A 4 -11.27 -44.22 -9.24
N LEU A 5 -10.94 -45.02 -8.22
CA LEU A 5 -10.68 -44.55 -6.86
C LEU A 5 -9.44 -43.65 -6.79
N VAL A 6 -8.36 -44.02 -7.49
CA VAL A 6 -7.14 -43.21 -7.59
C VAL A 6 -7.41 -41.90 -8.31
N THR A 7 -8.20 -41.90 -9.39
CA THR A 7 -8.59 -40.68 -10.11
C THR A 7 -9.42 -39.75 -9.22
N VAL A 8 -10.45 -40.25 -8.51
CA VAL A 8 -11.28 -39.43 -7.61
C VAL A 8 -10.46 -38.83 -6.48
N TRP A 9 -9.53 -39.60 -5.88
CA TRP A 9 -8.63 -39.08 -4.84
C TRP A 9 -7.65 -38.03 -5.37
N TYR A 10 -7.06 -38.26 -6.55
CA TYR A 10 -6.19 -37.29 -7.20
C TYR A 10 -6.95 -36.01 -7.57
N THR A 11 -8.18 -36.11 -8.08
CA THR A 11 -9.02 -34.96 -8.40
C THR A 11 -9.34 -34.15 -7.15
N TRP A 12 -9.70 -34.79 -6.04
CA TRP A 12 -9.90 -34.12 -4.75
C TRP A 12 -8.63 -33.41 -4.24
N ARG A 13 -7.48 -34.08 -4.36
CA ARG A 13 -6.18 -33.51 -3.95
C ARG A 13 -5.76 -32.33 -4.84
N ILE A 14 -6.02 -32.41 -6.14
CA ILE A 14 -5.76 -31.34 -7.11
C ILE A 14 -6.69 -30.16 -6.80
N GLN A 15 -8.00 -30.37 -6.62
CA GLN A 15 -8.94 -29.30 -6.29
C GLN A 15 -8.58 -28.60 -4.97
N ALA A 16 -8.19 -29.34 -3.94
CA ALA A 16 -7.78 -28.75 -2.66
C ALA A 16 -6.44 -28.00 -2.73
N THR A 17 -5.53 -28.36 -3.63
CA THR A 17 -4.24 -27.66 -3.81
C THR A 17 -4.38 -26.45 -4.71
N LEU A 18 -5.14 -26.60 -5.80
CA LEU A 18 -5.42 -25.55 -6.76
C LEU A 18 -6.29 -24.44 -6.13
N GLY A 19 -7.32 -24.81 -5.36
CA GLY A 19 -8.15 -23.85 -4.61
C GLY A 19 -7.32 -23.00 -3.65
N ARG A 20 -6.45 -23.64 -2.86
CA ARG A 20 -5.56 -22.92 -1.93
C ARG A 20 -4.56 -21.98 -2.62
N LEU A 21 -4.09 -22.31 -3.82
CA LEU A 21 -3.19 -21.45 -4.59
C LEU A 21 -3.95 -20.27 -5.22
N ILE A 22 -5.13 -20.52 -5.77
CA ILE A 22 -5.98 -19.47 -6.38
C ILE A 22 -6.43 -18.48 -5.30
N ASP A 23 -6.94 -18.95 -4.17
CA ASP A 23 -7.39 -18.10 -3.06
C ASP A 23 -6.26 -17.22 -2.53
N ARG A 24 -5.06 -17.78 -2.41
CA ARG A 24 -3.88 -17.05 -1.92
C ARG A 24 -3.39 -15.99 -2.91
N ASN A 25 -3.29 -16.32 -4.19
CA ASN A 25 -2.87 -15.36 -5.22
C ASN A 25 -3.91 -14.24 -5.38
N PHE A 26 -5.20 -14.57 -5.24
CA PHE A 26 -6.26 -13.58 -5.23
C PHE A 26 -6.18 -12.65 -4.02
N ALA A 27 -5.93 -13.19 -2.82
CA ALA A 27 -5.76 -12.40 -1.61
C ALA A 27 -4.54 -11.46 -1.69
N ALA A 28 -3.38 -11.94 -2.16
CA ALA A 28 -2.20 -11.11 -2.35
C ALA A 28 -2.46 -9.97 -3.36
N LEU A 29 -3.08 -10.29 -4.50
CA LEU A 29 -3.46 -9.32 -5.51
C LEU A 29 -4.46 -8.27 -4.99
N GLU A 30 -5.44 -8.68 -4.18
CA GLU A 30 -6.41 -7.76 -3.56
C GLU A 30 -5.71 -6.77 -2.62
N ILE A 31 -4.77 -7.25 -1.81
CA ILE A 31 -4.00 -6.42 -0.88
C ILE A 31 -3.10 -5.45 -1.66
N ALA A 32 -2.35 -5.90 -2.67
CA ALA A 32 -1.54 -5.03 -3.52
C ALA A 32 -2.37 -3.90 -4.14
N ARG A 33 -3.49 -4.25 -4.78
CA ARG A 33 -4.42 -3.27 -5.36
C ARG A 33 -4.98 -2.31 -4.31
N GLY A 34 -5.30 -2.82 -3.12
CA GLY A 34 -5.76 -2.03 -1.99
C GLY A 34 -4.72 -1.01 -1.52
N LEU A 35 -3.46 -1.43 -1.37
CA LEU A 35 -2.34 -0.58 -1.00
C LEU A 35 -2.06 0.49 -2.07
N GLU A 36 -2.04 0.10 -3.35
CA GLU A 36 -1.87 1.02 -4.47
C GLU A 36 -2.96 2.10 -4.49
N LEU A 37 -4.23 1.68 -4.40
CA LEU A 37 -5.37 2.60 -4.41
C LEU A 37 -5.33 3.55 -3.21
N ALA A 38 -5.05 3.03 -2.02
CA ALA A 38 -4.94 3.84 -0.81
C ALA A 38 -3.81 4.86 -0.90
N LEU A 39 -2.67 4.51 -1.50
CA LEU A 39 -1.54 5.41 -1.72
C LEU A 39 -1.83 6.48 -2.78
N VAL A 40 -2.34 6.09 -3.94
CA VAL A 40 -2.64 6.99 -5.06
C VAL A 40 -3.63 8.08 -4.64
N ASN A 41 -4.64 7.71 -3.85
CA ASN A 41 -5.63 8.65 -3.34
C ASN A 41 -5.03 9.77 -2.46
N GLN A 42 -3.85 9.59 -1.89
CA GLN A 42 -3.20 10.59 -1.04
C GLN A 42 -2.41 11.65 -1.83
N LYS A 43 -2.01 11.33 -3.07
CA LYS A 43 -0.97 12.05 -3.83
C LYS A 43 -1.20 13.56 -3.94
N GLY A 44 -2.45 13.97 -4.14
CA GLY A 44 -2.81 15.36 -4.47
C GLY A 44 -3.11 16.27 -3.28
N PHE A 45 -3.45 15.73 -2.10
CA PHE A 45 -4.04 16.54 -1.02
C PHE A 45 -3.15 17.65 -0.48
N VAL A 46 -1.85 17.41 -0.36
CA VAL A 46 -0.90 18.45 0.09
C VAL A 46 -0.74 19.55 -0.96
N SER A 47 -0.86 19.21 -2.25
CA SER A 47 -0.84 20.21 -3.32
C SER A 47 -2.12 21.05 -3.34
N TYR A 48 -3.28 20.43 -3.12
CA TYR A 48 -4.56 21.16 -3.04
C TYR A 48 -4.58 22.12 -1.85
N TYR A 49 -4.17 21.64 -0.67
CA TYR A 49 -4.00 22.49 0.52
C TYR A 49 -3.07 23.68 0.25
N PHE A 50 -1.99 23.49 -0.50
CA PHE A 50 -1.09 24.58 -0.86
C PHE A 50 -1.75 25.63 -1.79
N MET A 51 -2.67 25.20 -2.66
CA MET A 51 -3.33 26.09 -3.62
C MET A 51 -4.38 26.99 -2.96
N ASP A 52 -5.21 26.43 -2.07
CA ASP A 52 -6.37 27.14 -1.51
C ASP A 52 -6.34 27.34 0.01
N GLY A 53 -5.39 26.71 0.72
CA GLY A 53 -5.29 26.76 2.19
C GLY A 53 -6.37 25.96 2.93
N ASP A 54 -7.20 25.18 2.24
CA ASP A 54 -8.34 24.49 2.85
C ASP A 54 -7.92 23.24 3.63
N GLU A 55 -8.00 23.32 4.96
CA GLU A 55 -7.71 22.23 5.90
C GLU A 55 -8.54 20.95 5.65
N ARG A 56 -9.65 21.01 4.90
CA ARG A 56 -10.41 19.82 4.49
C ARG A 56 -9.56 18.85 3.66
N TRP A 57 -8.59 19.34 2.89
CA TRP A 57 -7.66 18.48 2.16
C TRP A 57 -6.76 17.67 3.09
N LEU A 58 -6.28 18.28 4.17
CA LEU A 58 -5.47 17.59 5.18
C LEU A 58 -6.30 16.59 5.99
N LYS A 59 -7.59 16.90 6.25
CA LYS A 59 -8.52 15.92 6.84
C LYS A 59 -8.74 14.71 5.93
N LYS A 60 -8.89 14.91 4.61
CA LYS A 60 -9.00 13.81 3.64
C LYS A 60 -7.70 12.99 3.57
N LEU A 61 -6.55 13.66 3.55
CA LEU A 61 -5.24 12.99 3.62
C LEU A 61 -5.16 12.04 4.83
N GLY A 62 -5.49 12.53 6.02
CA GLY A 62 -5.49 11.71 7.23
C GLY A 62 -6.42 10.49 7.17
N LYS A 63 -7.57 10.60 6.50
CA LYS A 63 -8.47 9.45 6.27
C LYS A 63 -7.80 8.39 5.39
N HIS A 64 -7.18 8.79 4.29
CA HIS A 64 -6.53 7.85 3.37
C HIS A 64 -5.23 7.25 3.95
N ARG A 65 -4.52 7.97 4.82
CA ARG A 65 -3.40 7.41 5.59
C ARG A 65 -3.84 6.24 6.47
N ARG A 66 -4.90 6.42 7.24
CA ARG A 66 -5.49 5.34 8.05
C ARG A 66 -5.91 4.13 7.23
N VAL A 67 -6.50 4.35 6.05
CA VAL A 67 -6.86 3.24 5.15
C VAL A 67 -5.61 2.50 4.68
N PHE A 68 -4.52 3.20 4.37
CA PHE A 68 -3.26 2.56 3.99
C PHE A 68 -2.67 1.74 5.13
N GLU A 69 -2.62 2.29 6.34
CA GLU A 69 -2.16 1.61 7.56
C GLU A 69 -2.98 0.33 7.83
N GLN A 70 -4.31 0.40 7.75
CA GLN A 70 -5.18 -0.78 7.87
C GLN A 70 -4.91 -1.85 6.81
N LYS A 71 -4.54 -1.46 5.58
CA LYS A 71 -4.17 -2.42 4.53
C LYS A 71 -2.80 -3.07 4.80
N ILE A 72 -1.85 -2.35 5.39
CA ILE A 72 -0.58 -2.92 5.86
C ILE A 72 -0.81 -3.93 6.98
N GLU A 73 -1.65 -3.61 7.96
CA GLU A 73 -2.01 -4.54 9.04
C GLU A 73 -2.69 -5.81 8.50
N ALA A 74 -3.62 -5.66 7.57
CA ALA A 74 -4.26 -6.79 6.90
C ALA A 74 -3.24 -7.66 6.17
N ALA A 75 -2.30 -7.06 5.41
CA ALA A 75 -1.22 -7.78 4.74
C ALA A 75 -0.36 -8.57 5.73
N ARG A 76 0.05 -7.92 6.83
CA ARG A 76 0.85 -8.54 7.90
C ARG A 76 0.13 -9.73 8.55
N SER A 77 -1.19 -9.64 8.72
CA SER A 77 -1.99 -10.71 9.34
C SER A 77 -2.18 -11.95 8.44
N LEU A 78 -2.15 -11.76 7.12
CA LEU A 78 -2.37 -12.82 6.14
C LEU A 78 -1.07 -13.54 5.74
N GLU A 79 0.08 -12.88 5.85
CA GLU A 79 1.35 -13.42 5.39
C GLU A 79 2.02 -14.39 6.36
N LYS A 80 1.94 -15.68 6.02
CA LYS A 80 2.78 -16.73 6.62
C LYS A 80 4.10 -16.92 5.86
N ASN A 81 4.31 -16.19 4.75
CA ASN A 81 5.52 -16.27 3.93
C ASN A 81 6.52 -15.20 4.34
N THR A 82 7.72 -15.64 4.69
CA THR A 82 8.81 -14.78 5.16
C THR A 82 9.26 -13.76 4.10
N ALA A 83 9.13 -14.06 2.81
CA ALA A 83 9.51 -13.12 1.74
C ALA A 83 8.47 -11.98 1.59
N LEU A 84 7.18 -12.32 1.56
CA LEU A 84 6.11 -11.34 1.44
C LEU A 84 5.96 -10.50 2.70
N ALA A 85 6.17 -11.09 3.88
CA ALA A 85 6.22 -10.36 5.14
C ALA A 85 7.33 -9.29 5.14
N ARG A 86 8.54 -9.62 4.65
CA ARG A 86 9.63 -8.64 4.50
C ARG A 86 9.29 -7.52 3.53
N LEU A 87 8.56 -7.82 2.45
CA LEU A 87 8.11 -6.80 1.50
C LEU A 87 7.11 -5.84 2.16
N VAL A 88 6.18 -6.35 2.98
CA VAL A 88 5.27 -5.52 3.78
C VAL A 88 6.03 -4.61 4.75
N ASP A 89 7.03 -5.16 5.46
CA ASP A 89 7.88 -4.37 6.36
C ASP A 89 8.63 -3.25 5.59
N GLU A 90 9.11 -3.53 4.38
CA GLU A 90 9.77 -2.53 3.53
C GLU A 90 8.79 -1.44 3.07
N ILE A 91 7.59 -1.82 2.61
CA ILE A 91 6.54 -0.87 2.22
C ILE A 91 6.22 0.06 3.39
N GLU A 92 6.02 -0.49 4.59
CA GLU A 92 5.70 0.27 5.79
C GLU A 92 6.82 1.25 6.16
N ALA A 93 8.08 0.81 6.17
CA ALA A 93 9.23 1.67 6.48
C ALA A 93 9.39 2.83 5.47
N GLN A 94 9.24 2.55 4.17
CA GLN A 94 9.27 3.58 3.14
C GLN A 94 8.08 4.54 3.26
N TYR A 95 6.90 4.03 3.57
CA TYR A 95 5.70 4.83 3.76
C TYR A 95 5.79 5.75 4.98
N ALA A 96 6.29 5.26 6.12
CA ALA A 96 6.52 6.08 7.32
C ALA A 96 7.46 7.26 7.02
N SER A 97 8.55 7.01 6.28
CA SER A 97 9.48 8.05 5.83
C SER A 97 8.80 9.08 4.93
N TYR A 98 7.98 8.62 3.97
CA TYR A 98 7.21 9.48 3.09
C TYR A 98 6.20 10.35 3.86
N VAL A 99 5.50 9.80 4.84
CA VAL A 99 4.55 10.53 5.69
C VAL A 99 5.27 11.61 6.51
N HIS A 100 6.39 11.27 7.14
CA HIS A 100 7.20 12.23 7.90
C HIS A 100 7.65 13.43 7.04
N LEU A 101 8.11 13.17 5.82
CA LEU A 101 8.53 14.22 4.89
C LEU A 101 7.33 15.06 4.41
N LYS A 102 6.19 14.45 4.13
CA LYS A 102 4.94 15.16 3.79
C LYS A 102 4.45 16.04 4.93
N ASP A 103 4.57 15.61 6.18
CA ASP A 103 4.19 16.41 7.34
C ASP A 103 5.13 17.60 7.54
N ARG A 104 6.41 17.44 7.22
CA ARG A 104 7.34 18.58 7.16
C ARG A 104 6.95 19.59 6.08
N ILE A 105 6.53 19.14 4.90
CA ILE A 105 6.02 20.02 3.83
C ILE A 105 4.78 20.80 4.31
N ILE A 106 3.84 20.13 4.97
CA ILE A 106 2.65 20.77 5.54
C ILE A 106 3.04 21.84 6.56
N ARG A 107 4.01 21.57 7.46
CA ARG A 107 4.51 22.56 8.43
C ARG A 107 5.13 23.78 7.74
N LEU A 108 5.93 23.57 6.69
CA LEU A 108 6.52 24.67 5.91
C LEU A 108 5.44 25.55 5.28
N TYR A 109 4.41 24.94 4.69
CA TYR A 109 3.30 25.70 4.11
C TYR A 109 2.50 26.47 5.15
N ARG A 110 2.26 25.88 6.33
CA ARG A 110 1.61 26.58 7.46
C ARG A 110 2.44 27.76 7.98
N ALA A 111 3.76 27.65 7.93
CA ALA A 111 4.68 28.73 8.32
C ALA A 111 4.84 29.81 7.24
N GLY A 112 4.20 29.66 6.07
CA GLY A 112 4.38 30.59 4.95
C GLY A 112 5.64 30.37 4.12
N GLU A 113 6.45 29.35 4.45
CA GLU A 113 7.71 28.99 3.80
C GLU A 113 7.48 28.25 2.46
N LYS A 114 6.82 28.92 1.52
CA LYS A 114 6.32 28.32 0.27
C LYS A 114 7.44 27.78 -0.62
N THR A 115 8.56 28.50 -0.74
CA THR A 115 9.70 28.11 -1.59
C THR A 115 10.35 26.83 -1.09
N GLU A 116 10.68 26.77 0.20
CA GLU A 116 11.28 25.59 0.81
C GLU A 116 10.30 24.41 0.84
N GLY A 117 9.02 24.67 1.12
CA GLY A 117 7.98 23.65 1.02
C GLY A 117 7.86 23.05 -0.39
N ARG A 118 7.91 23.87 -1.45
CA ARG A 118 7.90 23.39 -2.84
C ARG A 118 9.13 22.56 -3.18
N ARG A 119 10.33 23.05 -2.81
CA ARG A 119 11.60 22.33 -3.02
C ARG A 119 11.57 20.95 -2.38
N LEU A 120 11.14 20.88 -1.12
CA LEU A 120 11.00 19.61 -0.41
C LEU A 120 9.92 18.72 -1.05
N HIS A 121 8.80 19.30 -1.52
CA HIS A 121 7.76 18.55 -2.22
C HIS A 121 8.29 17.83 -3.45
N GLU A 122 9.10 18.49 -4.28
CA GLU A 122 9.72 17.90 -5.46
C GLU A 122 10.65 16.73 -5.09
N GLN A 123 11.46 16.89 -4.04
CA GLN A 123 12.37 15.85 -3.53
C GLN A 123 11.65 14.63 -2.94
N VAL A 124 10.43 14.81 -2.44
CA VAL A 124 9.63 13.73 -1.86
C VAL A 124 8.87 12.92 -2.92
N ARG A 125 8.69 13.47 -4.13
CA ARG A 125 7.94 12.81 -5.21
C ARG A 125 8.49 11.42 -5.59
N PRO A 126 9.80 11.16 -5.66
CA PRO A 126 10.34 9.82 -5.94
C PRO A 126 9.94 8.75 -4.91
N TYR A 127 9.79 9.12 -3.62
CA TYR A 127 9.38 8.18 -2.57
C TYR A 127 7.99 7.59 -2.85
N PHE A 128 7.06 8.41 -3.37
CA PHE A 128 5.74 7.93 -3.78
C PHE A 128 5.85 6.82 -4.82
N PHE A 129 6.68 7.00 -5.85
CA PHE A 129 6.85 6.00 -6.91
C PHE A 129 7.57 4.75 -6.41
N LYS A 130 8.53 4.89 -5.49
CA LYS A 130 9.18 3.76 -4.85
C LYS A 130 8.19 2.90 -4.07
N ILE A 131 7.35 3.51 -3.24
CA ILE A 131 6.32 2.79 -2.47
C ILE A 131 5.31 2.14 -3.43
N LEU A 132 4.88 2.85 -4.48
CA LEU A 132 3.98 2.30 -5.49
C LEU A 132 4.56 1.07 -6.19
N LEU A 133 5.85 1.07 -6.49
CA LEU A 133 6.55 -0.08 -7.07
C LEU A 133 6.58 -1.27 -6.09
N LEU A 134 6.85 -1.02 -4.82
CA LEU A 134 6.83 -2.06 -3.78
C LEU A 134 5.42 -2.66 -3.60
N CYS A 135 4.36 -1.84 -3.60
CA CYS A 135 2.99 -2.33 -3.55
C CYS A 135 2.66 -3.25 -4.74
N ARG A 136 3.16 -2.92 -5.94
CA ARG A 136 2.98 -3.74 -7.15
C ARG A 136 3.77 -5.04 -7.13
N ALA A 137 4.89 -5.07 -6.42
CA ALA A 137 5.69 -6.27 -6.24
C ALA A 137 5.06 -7.27 -5.26
N TYR A 138 4.02 -6.86 -4.51
CA TYR A 138 3.26 -7.70 -3.59
C TYR A 138 2.15 -8.49 -4.31
N THR A 139 2.48 -9.17 -5.40
CA THR A 139 1.56 -10.03 -6.18
C THR A 139 2.15 -11.41 -6.34
#